data_AF-A0A7C5FSK7-F1
#
_entry.id   AF-A0A7C5FSK7-F1
#
_cell.length_a   1.000
_cell.length_b   1.000
_cell.length_c   1.000
_cell.angle_alpha   90.00
_cell.angle_beta   90.00
_cell.angle_gamma   90.00
#
_symmetry.space_group_name_H-M   'P 1'
#
loop_
_entity.id
_entity.type
_entity.pdbx_description
1 polymer ?
#
loop_
_entity_poly.entity_id
_entity_poly.type
_entity_poly.pdbx_seq_one_letter_code
_entity_poly.pdbx_strand_id
1 'polypeptide(L)'
;FIRLTSSSNKEHFFTLLHNRGYANVTSLGKTSRLPDEDTMTIVPGLISSYPNVFWDVRSDDLNDLVSSAENLSTEEDYQKLLDLYGVRRTSGQFWALSDRFHNAYQQQAPVQAGLFDYNRLENR
;
A
#
# COMPACT_ATOMS: atom_id res chain seq x y z
N PHE A 1 -2.17 -0.34 -0.84
CA PHE A 1 -3.07 -1.51 -0.70
C PHE A 1 -2.31 -2.77 -1.06
N ILE A 2 -2.60 -3.86 -0.38
CA ILE A 2 -1.90 -5.14 -0.52
C ILE A 2 -2.91 -6.20 -0.90
N ARG A 3 -2.64 -6.93 -1.98
CA ARG A 3 -3.25 -8.22 -2.27
C ARG A 3 -2.27 -9.30 -1.80
N LEU A 4 -2.72 -10.15 -0.90
CA LEU A 4 -1.98 -11.32 -0.41
C LEU A 4 -2.63 -12.58 -0.96
N THR A 5 -1.88 -13.37 -1.72
CA THR A 5 -2.31 -14.68 -2.23
C THR A 5 -1.73 -15.77 -1.35
N SER A 6 -2.60 -16.51 -0.66
CA SER A 6 -2.19 -17.66 0.15
C SER A 6 -1.72 -18.85 -0.70
N SER A 7 -1.07 -19.83 -0.07
CA SER A 7 -0.67 -21.09 -0.70
C SER A 7 -1.84 -21.89 -1.30
N SER A 8 -3.07 -21.69 -0.81
CA SER A 8 -4.30 -22.27 -1.37
C SER A 8 -4.92 -21.44 -2.52
N ASN A 9 -4.21 -20.42 -3.01
CA ASN A 9 -4.66 -19.44 -4.01
C ASN A 9 -5.86 -18.59 -3.56
N LYS A 10 -6.16 -18.53 -2.27
CA LYS A 10 -7.13 -17.59 -1.73
C LYS A 10 -6.51 -16.19 -1.60
N GLU A 11 -7.22 -15.19 -2.11
CA GLU A 11 -6.82 -13.78 -2.04
C GLU A 11 -7.35 -13.12 -0.77
N HIS A 12 -6.49 -12.29 -0.17
CA HIS A 12 -6.79 -11.46 0.98
C HIS A 12 -6.34 -10.03 0.69
N PHE A 13 -7.10 -9.06 1.17
CA PHE A 13 -6.86 -7.65 0.87
C PHE A 13 -6.63 -6.88 2.16
N PHE A 14 -5.60 -6.03 2.15
CA PHE A 14 -5.21 -5.23 3.30
C PHE A 14 -4.85 -3.81 2.89
N THR A 15 -5.00 -2.90 3.85
CA THR A 15 -4.48 -1.54 3.76
C THR A 15 -3.32 -1.38 4.72
N LEU A 16 -2.18 -0.95 4.20
CA LEU A 16 -1.04 -0.47 4.98
C LEU A 16 -1.15 1.05 5.10
N LEU A 17 -1.20 1.54 6.33
CA LEU A 17 -1.27 2.96 6.66
C LEU A 17 0.05 3.40 7.30
N HIS A 18 0.67 4.43 6.72
CA HIS A 18 1.80 5.12 7.33
C HIS A 18 1.26 6.31 8.13
N ASN A 19 1.25 6.17 9.45
CA ASN A 19 0.87 7.26 10.35
C ASN A 19 2.10 8.14 10.58
N ARG A 20 1.99 9.42 10.23
CA ARG A 20 3.10 10.37 10.32
C ARG A 20 2.98 11.24 11.56
N GLY A 21 4.00 11.25 12.41
CA GLY A 21 4.09 12.10 13.60
C GLY A 21 4.32 13.59 13.29
N TYR A 22 3.57 14.47 13.94
CA TYR A 22 3.76 15.92 13.83
C TYR A 22 3.55 16.59 15.19
N ALA A 23 4.48 17.44 15.61
CA ALA A 23 4.33 18.24 16.83
C ALA A 23 3.19 19.27 16.71
N ASN A 24 2.96 19.76 15.49
CA ASN A 24 1.82 20.60 15.14
C ASN A 24 1.43 20.41 13.67
N VAL A 25 0.15 20.61 13.38
CA VAL A 25 -0.42 20.53 12.02
C VAL A 25 -1.02 21.87 11.59
N THR A 26 -0.49 22.97 12.13
CA THR A 26 -0.91 24.33 11.77
C THR A 26 -0.32 24.73 10.42
N SER A 27 -1.16 25.31 9.56
CA SER A 27 -0.96 25.42 8.11
C SER A 27 0.23 26.27 7.64
N LEU A 28 0.71 25.91 6.44
CA LEU A 28 1.56 26.66 5.48
C LEU A 28 3.00 26.93 5.90
N GLY A 29 3.86 25.94 5.63
CA GLY A 29 5.26 26.20 5.23
C GLY A 29 6.35 25.65 6.15
N LYS A 30 6.05 25.30 7.41
CA LYS A 30 6.98 24.57 8.28
C LYS A 30 6.31 23.34 8.84
N THR A 31 6.73 22.18 8.35
CA THR A 31 6.30 20.89 8.89
C THR A 31 7.13 20.58 10.13
N SER A 32 6.51 20.60 11.31
CA SER A 32 7.14 20.11 12.55
C SER A 32 7.04 18.58 12.62
N ARG A 33 7.70 17.90 11.66
CA ARG A 33 7.73 16.44 11.59
C ARG A 33 8.44 15.87 12.82
N LEU A 34 7.88 14.78 13.33
CA LEU A 34 8.50 13.93 14.35
C LEU A 34 8.62 12.53 13.74
N PRO A 35 9.68 12.23 12.96
CA PRO A 35 9.84 10.94 12.29
C PRO A 35 9.90 9.76 13.24
N ASP A 36 10.48 9.95 14.44
CA ASP A 36 10.56 8.91 15.48
C ASP A 36 9.18 8.49 16.04
N GLU A 37 8.14 9.28 15.76
CA GLU A 37 6.75 8.98 16.11
C GLU A 37 5.95 8.35 14.95
N ASP A 38 6.60 8.08 13.82
CA ASP A 38 5.94 7.38 12.73
C ASP A 38 5.61 5.95 13.14
N THR A 39 4.41 5.51 12.76
CA THR A 39 4.00 4.12 12.94
C THR A 39 3.38 3.59 11.68
N MET A 40 3.32 2.26 11.59
CA MET A 40 2.68 1.56 10.51
C MET A 40 1.48 0.78 11.05
N THR A 41 0.36 0.81 10.36
CA THR A 41 -0.84 0.03 10.73
C THR A 41 -1.29 -0.81 9.54
N ILE A 42 -1.50 -2.10 9.77
CA ILE A 42 -2.10 -3.00 8.79
C ILE A 42 -3.56 -3.23 9.19
N VAL A 43 -4.48 -3.00 8.26
CA VAL A 43 -5.91 -3.23 8.47
C VAL A 43 -6.44 -4.21 7.42
N PRO A 44 -7.20 -5.25 7.82
CA PRO A 44 -7.95 -6.08 6.88
C PRO A 44 -8.95 -5.23 6.09
N GLY A 45 -8.92 -5.37 4.77
CA GLY A 45 -9.77 -4.64 3.84
C GLY A 45 -9.19 -3.33 3.32
N LEU A 46 -10.03 -2.60 2.60
CA LEU A 46 -9.64 -1.41 1.84
C LEU A 46 -10.19 -0.16 2.54
N ILE A 47 -9.27 0.69 3.02
CA ILE A 47 -9.60 1.96 3.66
C ILE A 47 -9.18 3.08 2.73
N SER A 48 -10.07 4.05 2.54
CA SER A 48 -9.87 5.23 1.68
C SER A 48 -9.95 4.95 0.19
N SER A 49 -10.08 6.02 -0.60
CA SER A 49 -10.08 6.00 -2.06
C SER A 49 -8.74 6.37 -2.67
N TYR A 50 -7.69 6.60 -1.88
CA TYR A 50 -6.43 7.18 -2.35
C TYR A 50 -5.22 6.24 -2.12
N PRO A 51 -5.08 5.15 -2.89
CA PRO A 51 -3.90 4.30 -2.78
C PRO A 51 -2.64 5.04 -3.22
N ASN A 52 -1.55 4.88 -2.46
CA ASN A 52 -0.22 5.31 -2.86
C ASN A 52 0.53 4.25 -3.67
N VAL A 53 0.36 2.98 -3.31
CA VAL A 53 1.03 1.84 -3.96
C VAL A 53 0.10 0.63 -3.95
N PHE A 54 0.11 -0.14 -5.02
CA PHE A 54 -0.43 -1.49 -5.04
C PHE A 54 0.68 -2.50 -4.85
N TRP A 55 0.48 -3.41 -3.89
CA TRP A 55 1.38 -4.51 -3.61
C TRP A 55 0.66 -5.81 -3.95
N ASP A 56 1.36 -6.72 -4.60
CA ASP A 56 0.87 -8.04 -4.96
C ASP A 56 1.86 -9.09 -4.45
N VAL A 57 1.47 -9.81 -3.41
CA VAL A 57 2.39 -10.59 -2.57
C VAL A 57 1.86 -12.02 -2.43
N ARG A 58 2.74 -13.01 -2.52
CA ARG A 58 2.40 -14.39 -2.14
C ARG A 58 2.74 -14.62 -0.67
N SER A 59 1.95 -15.45 0.02
CA SER A 59 2.21 -15.76 1.44
C SER A 59 3.61 -16.31 1.70
N ASP A 60 4.17 -17.02 0.72
CA ASP A 60 5.47 -17.67 0.83
C ASP A 60 6.61 -16.64 0.82
N ASP A 61 6.39 -15.46 0.23
CA ASP A 61 7.38 -14.37 0.14
C ASP A 61 7.24 -13.35 1.28
N LEU A 62 6.29 -13.56 2.21
CA LEU A 62 5.94 -12.54 3.21
C LEU A 62 7.08 -12.26 4.18
N ASN A 63 7.82 -13.30 4.59
CA ASN A 63 8.97 -13.13 5.48
C ASN A 63 10.09 -12.32 4.81
N ASP A 64 10.35 -12.59 3.52
CA ASP A 64 11.36 -11.87 2.74
C ASP A 64 10.95 -10.42 2.50
N LEU A 65 9.67 -10.17 2.23
CA LEU A 65 9.10 -8.83 2.15
C LEU A 65 9.30 -8.05 3.45
N VAL A 66 8.93 -8.63 4.60
CA VAL A 66 9.08 -7.97 5.91
C VAL A 66 10.54 -7.68 6.21
N SER A 67 11.43 -8.66 6.01
CA SER A 67 12.87 -8.47 6.21
C SER A 67 13.43 -7.38 5.30
N SER A 68 13.04 -7.36 4.02
CA SER A 68 13.48 -6.32 3.07
C SER A 68 12.96 -4.93 3.46
N ALA A 69 11.73 -4.84 3.97
CA ALA A 69 11.13 -3.60 4.43
C ALA A 69 11.80 -3.06 5.71
N GLU A 70 12.17 -3.93 6.66
CA GLU A 70 12.87 -3.56 7.90
C GLU A 70 14.28 -3.04 7.67
N ASN A 71 14.92 -3.44 6.57
CA ASN A 71 16.29 -3.06 6.23
C ASN A 71 16.39 -1.89 5.23
N LEU A 72 15.25 -1.25 4.89
CA LEU A 72 15.24 -0.08 4.00
C LEU A 72 16.04 1.07 4.61
N SER A 73 17.06 1.54 3.88
CA SER A 73 17.91 2.66 4.31
C SER A 73 17.97 3.77 3.28
N THR A 74 17.72 3.46 2.01
CA THR A 74 17.81 4.41 0.90
C THR A 74 16.59 4.35 0.00
N GLU A 75 16.42 5.38 -0.83
CA GLU A 75 15.38 5.39 -1.87
C GLU A 75 15.59 4.24 -2.88
N GLU A 76 16.83 3.87 -3.16
CA GLU A 76 17.14 2.76 -4.08
C GLU A 76 16.72 1.41 -3.51
N ASP A 77 16.85 1.21 -2.20
CA ASP A 77 16.33 0.00 -1.52
C ASP A 77 14.81 -0.07 -1.64
N TYR A 78 14.13 1.07 -1.49
CA TYR A 78 12.69 1.16 -1.64
C TYR A 78 12.23 0.87 -3.08
N GLN A 79 12.94 1.39 -4.08
CA GLN A 79 12.68 1.06 -5.48
C GLN A 79 12.82 -0.44 -5.76
N LYS A 80 13.87 -1.08 -5.25
CA LYS A 80 14.07 -2.53 -5.37
C LYS A 80 12.94 -3.31 -4.70
N LEU A 81 12.47 -2.86 -3.54
CA LEU A 81 11.33 -3.47 -2.86
C LEU A 81 10.05 -3.39 -3.72
N LEU A 82 9.81 -2.23 -4.34
CA LEU A 82 8.69 -2.04 -5.26
C LEU A 82 8.85 -2.79 -6.59
N ASP A 83 10.07 -3.03 -7.06
CA ASP A 83 10.32 -3.87 -8.24
C ASP A 83 9.89 -5.31 -8.02
N LEU A 84 10.04 -5.81 -6.78
CA LEU A 84 9.69 -7.18 -6.42
C LEU A 84 8.20 -7.34 -6.14
N TYR A 85 7.61 -6.41 -5.37
CA TYR A 85 6.27 -6.60 -4.81
C TYR A 85 5.26 -5.54 -5.23
N GLY A 86 5.73 -4.41 -5.78
CA GLY A 86 4.89 -3.31 -6.21
C GLY A 86 4.37 -3.49 -7.63
N VAL A 87 3.14 -3.01 -7.87
CA VAL A 87 2.54 -2.95 -9.20
C VAL A 87 2.33 -1.50 -9.59
N ARG A 88 3.23 -1.01 -10.44
CA ARG A 88 3.22 0.36 -10.98
C ARG A 88 2.15 0.54 -12.04
N ARG A 89 1.72 1.78 -12.26
CA ARG A 89 0.71 2.13 -13.27
C ARG A 89 1.13 1.75 -14.70
N THR A 90 2.43 1.73 -14.97
CA THR A 90 3.01 1.32 -16.26
C THR A 90 3.05 -0.19 -16.47
N SER A 91 2.79 -0.99 -15.43
CA SER A 91 2.74 -2.45 -15.54
C SER A 91 1.55 -2.91 -16.36
N GLY A 92 1.75 -3.90 -17.23
CA GLY A 92 0.66 -4.56 -17.96
C GLY A 92 -0.36 -5.26 -17.04
N GLN A 93 0.00 -5.54 -15.79
CA GLN A 93 -0.88 -6.16 -14.79
C GLN A 93 -1.69 -5.13 -13.98
N PHE A 94 -1.41 -3.83 -14.14
CA PHE A 94 -1.99 -2.79 -13.30
C PHE A 94 -3.52 -2.80 -13.29
N TRP A 95 -4.14 -2.80 -14.47
CA TRP A 95 -5.60 -2.73 -14.58
C TRP A 95 -6.28 -3.98 -14.03
N ALA A 96 -5.75 -5.17 -14.33
CA ALA A 96 -6.28 -6.43 -13.79
C ALA A 96 -6.20 -6.47 -12.25
N LEU A 97 -5.13 -5.94 -11.66
CA LEU A 97 -5.01 -5.84 -10.20
C LEU A 97 -5.94 -4.76 -9.61
N SER A 98 -6.05 -3.60 -10.26
CA SER A 98 -7.00 -2.54 -9.93
C SER A 98 -8.44 -3.07 -9.86
N ASP A 99 -8.84 -3.88 -10.84
CA ASP A 99 -10.19 -4.46 -10.89
C ASP A 99 -10.43 -5.43 -9.74
N ARG A 100 -9.42 -6.21 -9.36
CA ARG A 100 -9.48 -7.09 -8.17
C ARG A 100 -9.67 -6.29 -6.88
N PHE A 101 -8.94 -5.19 -6.71
CA PHE A 101 -9.14 -4.31 -5.55
C PHE A 101 -10.54 -3.68 -5.54
N HIS A 102 -11.06 -3.22 -6.69
CA HIS A 102 -12.42 -2.69 -6.76
C HIS A 102 -13.48 -3.75 -6.43
N ASN A 103 -13.34 -4.96 -6.97
CA ASN A 103 -14.23 -6.08 -6.67
C ASN A 103 -14.22 -6.42 -5.17
N ALA A 104 -13.03 -6.47 -4.55
CA ALA A 104 -12.91 -6.69 -3.12
C ALA A 104 -13.53 -5.54 -2.31
N TYR A 105 -13.35 -4.29 -2.73
CA TYR A 105 -13.91 -3.13 -2.04
C TYR A 105 -15.45 -3.17 -2.07
N GLN A 106 -16.03 -3.44 -3.23
CA GLN A 106 -17.47 -3.56 -3.41
C GLN A 106 -18.07 -4.69 -2.56
N GLN A 107 -17.36 -5.80 -2.41
CA GLN A 107 -17.80 -6.90 -1.55
C GLN A 107 -17.72 -6.55 -0.05
N GLN A 108 -16.67 -5.86 0.37
CA GLN A 108 -16.44 -5.51 1.78
C GLN A 108 -17.32 -4.35 2.26
N ALA A 109 -17.58 -3.37 1.41
CA ALA A 109 -18.29 -2.14 1.75
C ALA A 109 -19.24 -1.72 0.60
N PRO A 110 -20.31 -2.50 0.30
CA PRO A 110 -21.13 -2.33 -0.90
C PRO A 110 -21.82 -0.96 -1.01
N VAL A 111 -22.00 -0.24 0.10
CA VAL A 111 -22.61 1.11 0.12
C VAL A 111 -21.55 2.20 -0.02
N GLN A 112 -20.37 2.02 0.58
CA GLN A 112 -19.31 3.02 0.63
C GLN A 112 -18.27 2.87 -0.49
N ALA A 113 -18.24 1.72 -1.16
CA ALA A 113 -17.28 1.41 -2.20
C ALA A 113 -17.42 2.43 -3.35
N GLY A 114 -16.40 3.27 -3.47
CA GLY A 114 -16.23 4.23 -4.54
C GLY A 114 -15.09 3.84 -5.47
N LEU A 115 -14.80 4.72 -6.42
CA LEU A 115 -13.63 4.58 -7.27
C LEU A 115 -12.36 4.96 -6.51
N PHE A 116 -11.26 4.30 -6.85
CA PHE A 116 -9.95 4.72 -6.41
C PHE A 116 -9.42 5.87 -7.27
N ASP A 117 -8.86 6.87 -6.60
CA ASP A 117 -8.13 7.97 -7.22
C ASP A 117 -6.65 7.58 -7.35
N TYR A 118 -6.20 7.50 -8.60
CA TYR A 118 -4.85 7.07 -8.97
C TYR A 118 -3.85 8.21 -9.13
N ASN A 119 -4.22 9.45 -8.81
CA ASN A 119 -3.33 10.61 -8.92
C ASN A 119 -2.17 10.58 -7.91
N ARG A 120 -2.26 9.74 -6.87
CA ARG A 120 -1.25 9.62 -5.82
C ARG A 120 -0.42 8.34 -5.90
N LEU A 121 -0.60 7.55 -6.97
CA LEU A 121 0.16 6.34 -7.17
C LEU A 121 1.63 6.66 -7.43
N GLU A 122 2.50 5.99 -6.70
CA GLU A 122 3.93 6.06 -6.92
C GLU A 122 4.31 5.28 -8.19
N ASN A 123 5.23 5.85 -8.97
CA ASN A 123 5.72 5.26 -10.21
C ASN A 123 7.26 5.28 -10.30
N ARG A 124 7.91 5.28 -9.14
CA ARG A 124 9.36 5.33 -8.98
C ARG A 124 9.95 3.95 -8.76
#